data_AF-A0A850MB61-F1
#
_entry.id   AF-A0A850MB61-F1
#
_cell.length_a   1.000
_cell.length_b   1.000
_cell.length_c   1.000
_cell.angle_alpha   90.00
_cell.angle_beta   90.00
_cell.angle_gamma   90.00
#
_symmetry.space_group_name_H-M   'P 1'
#
loop_
_entity.id
_entity.type
_entity.pdbx_description
1 polymer ?
#
loop_
_entity_poly.entity_id
_entity_poly.type
_entity_poly.pdbx_seq_one_letter_code
_entity_poly.pdbx_strand_id
1 'polypeptide(L)'
;MKILFLQKDIFGKPAIMLLSAILKKAGHQCDVLIDELEKNLIKKVLRLNPDVVAFSITTGEYEWMSEIGNKIRKNFKKLIICRSIIHPIQIILMVVYINI
;
A
#
# COMPACT_ATOMS: atom_id res chain seq x y z
N MET A 1 -4.67 10.75 10.00
CA MET A 1 -3.66 9.66 9.86
C MET A 1 -2.95 9.80 8.54
N LYS A 2 -1.67 9.39 8.48
CA LYS A 2 -0.87 9.31 7.25
C LYS A 2 -1.00 7.93 6.61
N ILE A 3 -1.51 7.88 5.40
CA ILE A 3 -1.77 6.65 4.66
C ILE A 3 -0.83 6.64 3.46
N LEU A 4 -0.03 5.58 3.34
CA LEU A 4 0.91 5.43 2.25
C LEU A 4 0.46 4.30 1.33
N PHE A 5 0.11 4.62 0.09
CA PHE A 5 -0.14 3.62 -0.93
C PHE A 5 1.17 3.17 -1.59
N LEU A 6 1.34 1.86 -1.74
CA LEU A 6 2.44 1.24 -2.46
C LEU A 6 1.91 0.59 -3.73
N GLN A 7 2.51 0.94 -4.86
CA GLN A 7 2.32 0.28 -6.14
C GLN A 7 3.68 -0.12 -6.71
N LYS A 8 3.70 -1.21 -7.49
CA LYS A 8 4.92 -1.71 -8.10
C LYS A 8 5.30 -0.85 -9.31
N ASP A 9 4.37 -0.74 -10.25
CA ASP A 9 4.53 -0.13 -11.56
C ASP A 9 4.11 1.34 -11.65
N ILE A 10 4.52 2.03 -12.71
CA ILE A 10 4.21 3.45 -12.97
C ILE A 10 2.78 3.71 -13.48
N PHE A 11 1.98 2.68 -13.75
CA PHE A 11 0.65 2.89 -14.30
C PHE A 11 -0.26 3.52 -13.24
N GLY A 12 -0.99 4.56 -13.65
CA GLY A 12 -1.97 5.20 -12.78
C GLY A 12 -3.05 4.19 -12.39
N LYS A 13 -3.24 3.95 -11.09
CA LYS A 13 -4.28 3.05 -10.57
C LYS A 13 -5.49 3.88 -10.13
N PRO A 14 -6.61 3.95 -10.90
CA PRO A 14 -7.76 4.80 -10.58
C PRO A 14 -8.36 4.50 -9.21
N ALA A 15 -8.24 3.25 -8.75
CA ALA A 15 -8.67 2.85 -7.42
C ALA A 15 -7.92 3.58 -6.29
N ILE A 16 -6.59 3.75 -6.40
CA ILE A 16 -5.82 4.54 -5.43
C ILE A 16 -6.27 5.98 -5.49
N MET A 17 -6.47 6.54 -6.69
CA MET A 17 -6.91 7.93 -6.86
C MET A 17 -8.25 8.17 -6.16
N LEU A 18 -9.27 7.36 -6.45
CA LEU A 18 -10.59 7.45 -5.82
C LEU A 18 -10.53 7.27 -4.31
N LEU A 19 -9.85 6.23 -3.83
CA LEU A 19 -9.75 5.94 -2.41
C LEU A 19 -9.01 7.07 -1.67
N SER A 20 -7.93 7.58 -2.25
CA SER A 20 -7.20 8.72 -1.69
C SER A 20 -8.07 9.98 -1.63
N ALA A 21 -8.93 10.22 -2.61
CA ALA A 21 -9.85 11.37 -2.59
C ALA A 21 -10.86 11.26 -1.44
N ILE A 22 -11.44 10.07 -1.23
CA ILE A 22 -12.38 9.80 -0.13
C ILE A 22 -11.67 9.96 1.23
N LEU A 23 -10.48 9.36 1.39
CA LEU A 23 -9.73 9.44 2.63
C LEU A 23 -9.26 10.88 2.93
N LYS A 24 -8.83 11.63 1.91
CA LYS A 24 -8.51 13.06 2.05
C LYS A 24 -9.73 13.87 2.47
N LYS A 25 -10.91 13.60 1.90
CA LYS A 25 -12.17 14.24 2.30
C LYS A 25 -12.53 13.94 3.77
N ALA A 26 -12.17 12.75 4.26
CA ALA A 26 -12.33 12.37 5.67
C ALA A 26 -11.21 12.90 6.61
N GLY A 27 -10.30 13.74 6.11
CA GLY A 27 -9.25 14.38 6.92
C GLY A 27 -7.96 13.57 7.07
N HIS A 28 -7.77 12.51 6.27
CA HIS A 28 -6.51 11.76 6.24
C HIS A 28 -5.50 12.38 5.25
N GLN A 29 -4.22 12.21 5.54
CA GLN A 29 -3.13 12.51 4.61
C GLN A 29 -2.84 11.24 3.81
N CYS A 30 -2.66 11.37 2.49
CA CYS A 30 -2.44 10.23 1.61
C CYS A 30 -1.30 10.53 0.64
N ASP A 31 -0.32 9.64 0.62
CA ASP A 31 0.83 9.65 -0.27
C ASP A 31 0.87 8.35 -1.08
N VAL A 32 1.55 8.36 -2.23
CA VAL A 32 1.77 7.17 -3.07
C VAL A 32 3.26 7.03 -3.33
N LEU A 33 3.79 5.82 -3.16
CA LEU A 33 5.11 5.44 -3.67
C LEU A 33 4.97 4.38 -4.74
N ILE A 34 5.78 4.55 -5.78
CA ILE A 34 5.89 3.65 -6.91
C ILE A 34 7.26 2.99 -6.82
N ASP A 35 7.31 1.68 -6.61
CA ASP A 35 8.57 0.95 -6.37
C ASP A 35 9.57 1.15 -7.51
N GLU A 36 9.12 1.06 -8.76
CA GLU A 36 9.95 1.29 -9.95
C GLU A 36 10.58 2.69 -10.02
N LEU A 37 10.06 3.67 -9.28
CA LEU A 37 10.60 5.04 -9.21
C LEU A 37 11.47 5.28 -7.97
N GLU A 38 11.58 4.30 -7.06
CA GLU A 38 12.28 4.46 -5.79
C GLU A 38 13.59 3.67 -5.78
N LYS A 39 14.72 4.37 -5.58
CA LYS A 39 16.04 3.70 -5.40
C LYS A 39 16.06 2.73 -4.20
N ASN A 40 15.27 3.04 -3.17
CA ASN A 40 15.13 2.20 -1.98
C ASN A 40 13.76 2.47 -1.34
N LEU A 41 12.77 1.68 -1.73
CA LEU A 41 11.39 1.80 -1.26
C LEU A 41 11.29 1.69 0.27
N ILE A 42 11.96 0.72 0.89
CA ILE A 42 11.87 0.48 2.33
C ILE A 42 12.36 1.70 3.12
N LYS A 43 13.51 2.27 2.73
CA LYS A 43 14.04 3.48 3.37
C LYS A 43 13.09 4.67 3.21
N LYS A 44 12.42 4.79 2.06
CA LYS A 44 11.43 5.83 1.81
C LYS A 44 10.19 5.66 2.69
N VAL A 45 9.64 4.45 2.79
CA VAL A 45 8.52 4.11 3.67
C VAL A 45 8.84 4.49 5.12
N LEU A 46 10.02 4.08 5.63
CA LEU A 46 10.43 4.38 7.00
C LEU A 46 10.59 5.89 7.25
N ARG A 47 11.09 6.64 6.27
CA ARG A 47 11.22 8.11 6.35
C ARG A 47 9.87 8.82 6.37
N LEU A 48 8.92 8.37 5.58
CA LEU A 48 7.56 8.92 5.55
C LEU A 48 6.80 8.61 6.85
N ASN A 49 7.17 7.53 7.55
CA ASN A 49 6.61 7.08 8.82
C ASN A 49 5.06 7.11 8.82
N PRO A 50 4.42 6.43 7.85
CA PRO A 50 2.96 6.44 7.75
C PRO A 50 2.32 5.69 8.92
N ASP A 51 1.07 6.00 9.21
CA ASP A 51 0.27 5.25 10.18
C ASP A 51 -0.29 3.96 9.57
N VAL A 52 -0.51 3.98 8.25
CA VAL A 52 -1.03 2.85 7.47
C VAL A 52 -0.23 2.72 6.18
N VAL A 53 0.22 1.51 5.86
CA VAL A 53 0.76 1.16 4.53
C VAL A 53 -0.28 0.33 3.78
N ALA A 54 -0.67 0.76 2.59
CA ALA A 54 -1.67 0.13 1.75
C ALA A 54 -1.09 -0.35 0.41
N PHE A 55 -1.16 -1.64 0.10
CA PHE A 55 -0.74 -2.13 -1.23
C PHE A 55 -1.88 -2.09 -2.23
N SER A 56 -1.60 -1.62 -3.45
CA SER A 56 -2.46 -1.79 -4.62
C SER A 56 -1.79 -2.72 -5.62
N ILE A 57 -2.25 -3.97 -5.62
CA ILE A 57 -1.64 -5.04 -6.42
C ILE A 57 -2.60 -5.52 -7.50
N THR A 58 -2.04 -5.89 -8.65
CA THR A 58 -2.70 -6.61 -9.74
C THR A 58 -2.25 -8.07 -9.80
N THR A 59 -2.84 -8.85 -10.71
CA THR A 59 -2.45 -10.25 -10.93
C THR A 59 -0.95 -10.35 -11.21
N GLY A 60 -0.27 -11.29 -10.54
CA GLY A 60 1.17 -11.49 -10.65
C GLY A 60 2.03 -10.66 -9.68
N GLU A 61 1.44 -9.77 -8.88
CA GLU A 61 2.19 -8.90 -7.95
C GLU A 61 2.17 -9.37 -6.48
N TYR A 62 1.60 -10.55 -6.22
CA TYR A 62 1.50 -11.09 -4.86
C TYR A 62 2.87 -11.31 -4.21
N GLU A 63 3.81 -11.93 -4.93
CA GLU A 63 5.15 -12.21 -4.40
C GLU A 63 5.89 -10.93 -4.02
N TRP A 64 5.81 -9.92 -4.89
CA TRP A 64 6.35 -8.58 -4.63
C TRP A 64 5.73 -7.97 -3.36
N MET A 65 4.40 -7.97 -3.24
CA MET A 65 3.71 -7.44 -2.07
C MET A 65 4.10 -8.19 -0.79
N SER A 66 4.21 -9.51 -0.86
CA SER A 66 4.61 -10.34 0.27
C SER A 66 6.04 -10.01 0.73
N GLU A 67 6.99 -9.91 -0.21
CA GLU A 67 8.38 -9.58 0.06
C GLU A 67 8.51 -8.19 0.69
N ILE A 68 7.93 -7.17 0.06
CA ILE A 68 7.97 -5.79 0.55
C ILE A 68 7.25 -5.68 1.90
N GLY A 69 6.07 -6.28 2.04
CA GLY A 69 5.32 -6.30 3.29
C GLY A 69 6.11 -6.92 4.44
N ASN A 70 6.83 -8.02 4.19
CA ASN A 70 7.69 -8.65 5.19
C ASN A 70 8.92 -7.78 5.55
N LYS A 71 9.53 -7.11 4.57
CA LYS A 71 10.62 -6.16 4.82
C LYS A 71 10.16 -4.96 5.65
N ILE A 72 8.96 -4.44 5.37
CA ILE A 72 8.36 -3.34 6.13
C ILE A 72 8.06 -3.82 7.56
N ARG A 73 7.40 -4.98 7.74
CA ARG A 73 7.08 -5.54 9.07
C ARG A 73 8.29 -5.70 9.98
N LYS A 74 9.44 -6.15 9.44
CA LYS A 74 10.68 -6.28 10.21
C LYS A 74 11.19 -4.95 10.79
N ASN A 75 10.88 -3.84 10.13
CA ASN A 75 11.40 -2.51 10.46
C ASN A 75 10.31 -1.54 10.97
N PHE A 76 9.05 -1.97 10.99
CA PHE A 76 7.89 -1.11 11.20
C PHE A 76 6.76 -1.86 11.91
N LYS A 77 6.39 -1.40 13.11
CA LYS A 77 5.37 -2.04 13.97
C LYS A 77 3.94 -1.52 13.74
N LYS A 78 3.72 -0.58 12.82
CA LYS A 78 2.41 0.03 12.58
C LYS A 78 1.58 -0.75 11.54
N LEU A 79 0.30 -0.42 11.46
CA LEU A 79 -0.72 -1.13 10.66
C LEU A 79 -0.36 -1.19 9.17
N ILE A 80 -0.46 -2.38 8.59
CA ILE A 80 -0.33 -2.63 7.15
C ILE A 80 -1.66 -3.17 6.67
N ILE A 81 -2.20 -2.65 5.58
CA ILE A 81 -3.46 -3.07 4.94
C ILE A 81 -3.14 -3.49 3.51
N CYS A 82 -3.68 -4.60 3.01
CA CYS A 82 -3.54 -4.97 1.60
C CYS A 82 -4.90 -4.89 0.90
N ARG A 83 -4.96 -4.28 -0.30
CA ARG A 83 -6.15 -4.34 -1.15
C ARG A 83 -5.73 -4.66 -2.59
N SER A 84 -6.02 -5.87 -3.04
CA SER A 84 -6.05 -6.17 -4.47
C SER A 84 -7.38 -5.71 -5.04
N ILE A 85 -7.35 -4.98 -6.16
CA ILE A 85 -8.54 -4.82 -6.99
C ILE A 85 -8.24 -5.55 -8.28
N ILE A 86 -8.83 -6.73 -8.39
CA ILE A 86 -8.91 -7.48 -9.64
C ILE A 86 -10.29 -7.16 -10.23
N HIS A 87 -10.41 -7.28 -11.55
CA HIS A 87 -11.64 -7.43 -12.34
C HIS A 87 -12.86 -7.98 -11.53
N PRO A 88 -14.13 -7.70 -11.91
CA PRO A 88 -15.33 -7.74 -11.05
C PRO A 88 -15.66 -9.06 -10.30
N ILE A 89 -14.88 -10.13 -10.46
CA ILE A 89 -15.22 -11.49 -10.02
C ILE A 89 -14.31 -12.05 -8.90
N GLN A 90 -13.28 -11.35 -8.41
CA GLN A 90 -12.54 -11.84 -7.23
C GLN A 90 -12.22 -10.74 -6.23
N ILE A 91 -13.09 -10.61 -5.23
CA ILE A 91 -12.84 -9.90 -3.99
C ILE A 91 -11.91 -10.77 -3.15
N ILE A 92 -10.58 -10.67 -3.39
CA ILE A 92 -9.61 -11.16 -2.42
C ILE A 92 -9.39 -10.05 -1.40
N LEU A 93 -10.18 -10.15 -0.32
CA LEU A 93 -10.03 -9.35 0.88
C LEU A 93 -8.77 -9.81 1.63
N MET A 94 -7.62 -9.22 1.35
CA MET A 94 -6.42 -9.46 2.16
C MET A 94 -6.30 -8.38 3.25
N VAL A 95 -7.18 -8.43 4.25
CA VAL A 95 -6.96 -7.69 5.50
C VAL A 95 -5.73 -8.30 6.17
N VAL A 96 -4.60 -7.59 6.13
CA VAL A 96 -3.47 -7.93 6.99
C VAL A 96 -3.89 -7.56 8.41
N TYR A 97 -4.34 -8.58 9.13
CA TYR A 97 -4.75 -8.52 10.53
C TYR A 97 -3.54 -8.14 11.41
N ILE A 98 -3.79 -7.19 12.32
CA ILE A 98 -2.91 -6.86 13.44
C ILE A 98 -2.96 -8.05 14.40
N ASN A 99 -1.83 -8.69 14.68
CA ASN A 99 -1.68 -9.39 15.95
C ASN A 99 -1.13 -8.37 16.96
N ILE A 100 -1.97 -8.06 17.94
CA ILE A 100 -1.59 -7.39 19.20
C ILE A 100 -0.77 -8.39 20.02
#